data_AF-A0A3C1B958-F1
#
_entry.id   AF-A0A3C1B958-F1
#
_cell.length_a   1.000
_cell.length_b   1.000
_cell.length_c   1.000
_cell.angle_alpha   90.00
_cell.angle_beta   90.00
_cell.angle_gamma   90.00
#
_symmetry.space_group_name_H-M   'P 1'
#
loop_
_entity.id
_entity.type
_entity.pdbx_description
1 polymer ?
#
loop_
_entity_poly.entity_id
_entity_poly.type
_entity_poly.pdbx_seq_one_letter_code
_entity_poly.pdbx_strand_id
1 'polypeptide(L)'
;RPYGLVVTADSSFTISAGIDGGQPWRRCYGENITYTDWQRNNFWAAVVSVTGKQAVIGYEADYLTLAQQDRLHTCLEPSNLADLAPASMRQRMLKSEAEIALIRAGAEIADIGGYAIRAAIKDQARELDIAMAGRDAMELAIAERFP
;
A
#
# COMPACT_ATOMS: atom_id res chain seq x y z
N ARG A 1 12.06 -5.61 -1.93
CA ARG A 1 11.28 -6.74 -2.51
C ARG A 1 10.09 -6.12 -3.22
N PRO A 2 9.79 -6.50 -4.48
CA PRO A 2 8.62 -5.98 -5.17
C PRO A 2 7.33 -6.54 -4.54
N TYR A 3 6.30 -5.71 -4.52
CA TYR A 3 4.90 -6.07 -4.23
C TYR A 3 4.06 -5.57 -5.40
N GLY A 4 2.88 -6.15 -5.59
CA GLY A 4 1.98 -5.72 -6.65
C GLY A 4 0.54 -6.11 -6.37
N LEU A 5 -0.36 -5.47 -7.10
CA LEU A 5 -1.76 -5.85 -7.21
C LEU A 5 -2.08 -5.99 -8.69
N VAL A 6 -2.50 -7.18 -9.12
CA VAL A 6 -2.99 -7.41 -10.48
C VAL A 6 -4.51 -7.36 -10.43
N VAL A 7 -5.13 -6.51 -11.26
CA VAL A 7 -6.59 -6.38 -11.37
C VAL A 7 -7.00 -6.73 -12.79
N THR A 8 -7.91 -7.69 -12.94
CA THR A 8 -8.55 -8.06 -14.20
C THR A 8 -10.01 -7.57 -14.19
N ALA A 9 -10.77 -7.88 -15.24
CA ALA A 9 -12.19 -7.54 -15.31
C ALA A 9 -13.03 -8.22 -14.21
N ASP A 10 -12.58 -9.37 -13.70
CA ASP A 10 -13.33 -10.29 -12.86
C ASP A 10 -12.63 -10.65 -11.54
N SER A 11 -11.36 -10.28 -11.36
CA SER A 11 -10.58 -10.70 -10.20
C SER A 11 -9.48 -9.70 -9.81
N SER A 12 -8.99 -9.83 -8.58
CA SER A 12 -7.85 -9.08 -8.07
C SER A 12 -6.93 -9.96 -7.24
N PHE A 13 -5.62 -9.88 -7.51
CA PHE A 13 -4.58 -10.66 -6.85
C PHE A 13 -3.50 -9.77 -6.25
N THR A 14 -3.38 -9.75 -4.92
CA THR A 14 -2.18 -9.20 -4.29
C THR A 14 -1.01 -10.18 -4.45
N ILE A 15 0.17 -9.67 -4.79
CA ILE A 15 1.39 -10.45 -4.96
C ILE A 15 2.34 -10.10 -3.82
N SER A 16 2.58 -11.05 -2.92
CA SER A 16 3.32 -10.84 -1.68
C SER A 16 4.57 -11.72 -1.57
N ALA A 17 5.55 -11.27 -0.80
CA ALA A 17 6.76 -12.06 -0.54
C ALA A 17 6.50 -13.14 0.53
N GLY A 18 7.19 -14.27 0.41
CA GLY A 18 7.07 -15.39 1.37
C GLY A 18 7.39 -15.03 2.82
N ILE A 19 8.18 -13.98 3.05
CA ILE A 19 8.49 -13.51 4.40
C ILE A 19 7.25 -13.02 5.18
N ASP A 20 6.20 -12.59 4.48
CA ASP A 20 5.00 -12.01 5.10
C ASP A 20 4.00 -13.09 5.57
N GLY A 21 4.30 -14.36 5.27
CA GLY A 21 3.43 -15.49 5.57
C GLY A 21 2.03 -15.28 4.99
N GLY A 22 1.01 -15.52 5.82
CA GLY A 22 -0.40 -15.33 5.44
C GLY A 22 -0.97 -13.94 5.74
N GLN A 23 -0.18 -12.97 6.22
CA GLN A 23 -0.72 -11.66 6.58
C GLN A 23 -1.35 -10.92 5.39
N PRO A 24 -0.72 -10.88 4.19
CA PRO A 24 -1.28 -10.18 3.05
C PRO A 24 -2.65 -10.72 2.64
N TRP A 25 -2.80 -12.05 2.61
CA TRP A 25 -4.07 -12.71 2.30
C TRP A 25 -5.19 -12.37 3.30
N ARG A 26 -4.87 -12.22 4.60
CA ARG A 26 -5.88 -11.85 5.62
C ARG A 26 -6.30 -10.38 5.56
N ARG A 27 -5.58 -9.54 4.81
CA ARG A 27 -5.73 -8.08 4.81
C ARG A 27 -6.13 -7.52 3.45
N CYS A 28 -6.01 -8.29 2.37
CA CYS A 28 -6.40 -7.87 1.03
C CYS A 28 -7.91 -8.03 0.79
N TYR A 29 -8.39 -7.37 -0.26
CA TYR A 29 -9.65 -7.69 -0.91
C TYR A 29 -9.36 -8.53 -2.15
N GLY A 30 -10.04 -9.67 -2.30
CA GLY A 30 -9.78 -10.65 -3.35
C GLY A 30 -8.74 -11.69 -2.94
N GLU A 31 -7.99 -12.19 -3.92
CA GLU A 31 -7.06 -13.31 -3.77
C GLU A 31 -5.62 -12.83 -3.52
N ASN A 32 -4.75 -13.73 -3.05
CA ASN A 32 -3.33 -13.45 -2.82
C ASN A 32 -2.42 -14.56 -3.33
N ILE A 33 -1.33 -14.20 -4.01
CA ILE A 33 -0.28 -15.12 -4.44
C ILE A 33 1.02 -14.77 -3.72
N THR A 34 1.62 -15.76 -3.08
CA THR A 34 2.90 -15.61 -2.39
C THR A 34 4.04 -16.13 -3.28
N TYR A 35 5.05 -15.29 -3.53
CA TYR A 35 6.26 -15.68 -4.23
C TYR A 35 7.43 -15.90 -3.26
N THR A 36 8.41 -16.70 -3.67
CA THR A 36 9.58 -17.05 -2.84
C THR A 36 10.87 -16.39 -3.32
N ASP A 37 11.85 -16.21 -2.44
CA ASP A 37 13.15 -15.62 -2.77
C ASP A 37 14.16 -16.63 -3.36
N TRP A 38 13.75 -17.89 -3.57
CA TRP A 38 14.64 -18.98 -4.03
C TRP A 38 15.17 -18.79 -5.44
N GLN A 39 14.42 -18.12 -6.31
CA GLN A 39 14.83 -17.80 -7.66
C GLN A 39 14.56 -16.32 -7.96
N ARG A 40 15.47 -15.72 -8.71
CA ARG A 40 15.29 -14.35 -9.21
C ARG A 40 14.04 -14.31 -10.10
N ASN A 41 13.33 -13.19 -10.04
CA ASN A 41 12.11 -12.93 -10.81
C ASN A 41 10.88 -13.78 -10.41
N ASN A 42 10.88 -14.48 -9.28
CA ASN A 42 9.68 -15.20 -8.81
C ASN A 42 8.46 -14.28 -8.62
N PHE A 43 8.67 -13.01 -8.27
CA PHE A 43 7.62 -11.99 -8.31
C PHE A 43 6.97 -11.89 -9.70
N TRP A 44 7.80 -11.75 -10.73
CA TRP A 44 7.33 -11.64 -12.12
C TRP A 44 6.71 -12.95 -12.63
N ALA A 45 7.21 -14.11 -12.19
CA ALA A 45 6.57 -15.38 -12.49
C ALA A 45 5.15 -15.46 -11.90
N ALA A 46 4.94 -14.94 -10.68
CA ALA A 46 3.62 -14.84 -10.06
C ALA A 46 2.69 -13.85 -10.79
N VAL A 47 3.23 -12.73 -11.27
CA VAL A 47 2.45 -11.80 -12.11
C VAL A 47 2.04 -12.48 -13.42
N VAL A 48 2.97 -13.15 -14.11
CA VAL A 48 2.72 -13.87 -15.37
C VAL A 48 1.69 -14.98 -15.20
N SER A 49 1.64 -15.67 -14.04
CA SER A 49 0.62 -16.70 -13.80
C SER A 49 -0.81 -16.15 -13.74
N VAL A 50 -0.97 -14.83 -13.54
CA VAL A 50 -2.28 -14.16 -13.54
C VAL A 50 -2.53 -13.47 -14.88
N THR A 51 -1.57 -12.69 -15.37
CA THR A 51 -1.76 -11.84 -16.55
C THR A 51 -1.61 -12.60 -17.88
N GLY A 52 -0.93 -13.75 -17.85
CA GLY A 52 -0.35 -14.33 -19.05
C GLY A 52 0.77 -13.45 -19.64
N LYS A 53 1.17 -13.76 -20.87
CA LYS A 53 2.11 -12.97 -21.67
C LYS A 53 1.38 -12.22 -22.79
N GLN A 54 2.02 -11.19 -23.35
CA GLN A 54 1.52 -10.44 -24.52
C GLN A 54 0.17 -9.75 -24.32
N ALA A 55 -0.27 -9.58 -23.08
CA ALA A 55 -1.45 -8.78 -22.76
C ALA A 55 -1.16 -7.28 -22.90
N VAL A 56 -2.24 -6.49 -23.00
CA VAL A 56 -2.19 -5.03 -22.79
C VAL A 56 -2.12 -4.80 -21.29
N ILE A 57 -1.06 -4.18 -20.81
CA ILE A 57 -0.81 -3.99 -19.38
C ILE A 57 -0.94 -2.52 -19.00
N GLY A 58 -1.85 -2.24 -18.07
CA GLY A 58 -1.90 -0.97 -17.35
C GLY A 58 -0.89 -0.98 -16.20
N TYR A 59 -0.17 0.12 -16.00
CA TYR A 59 0.83 0.25 -14.93
C TYR A 59 0.88 1.69 -14.39
N GLU A 60 1.50 1.88 -13.22
CA GLU A 60 1.70 3.20 -12.62
C GLU A 60 3.06 3.76 -13.06
N ALA A 61 3.08 4.61 -14.09
CA ALA A 61 4.34 5.11 -14.66
C ALA A 61 5.09 6.10 -13.76
N ASP A 62 4.40 6.69 -12.79
CA ASP A 62 4.98 7.56 -11.75
C ASP A 62 5.55 6.77 -10.55
N TYR A 63 5.36 5.45 -10.52
CA TYR A 63 5.88 4.57 -9.48
C TYR A 63 6.88 3.53 -10.00
N LEU A 64 6.62 2.94 -11.17
CA LEU A 64 7.44 1.86 -11.71
C LEU A 64 8.83 2.37 -12.14
N THR A 65 9.88 1.86 -11.51
CA THR A 65 11.26 2.23 -11.87
C THR A 65 11.67 1.61 -13.22
N LEU A 66 12.64 2.23 -13.89
CA LEU A 66 13.19 1.72 -15.16
C LEU A 66 13.65 0.26 -15.07
N ALA A 67 14.33 -0.10 -13.97
CA ALA A 67 14.78 -1.47 -13.75
C ALA A 67 13.62 -2.49 -13.62
N GLN A 68 12.48 -2.08 -13.06
CA GLN A 68 11.28 -2.93 -13.03
C GLN A 68 10.54 -2.92 -14.37
N GLN A 69 10.56 -1.82 -15.09
CA GLN A 69 10.02 -1.74 -16.45
C GLN A 69 10.74 -2.70 -17.40
N ASP A 70 12.07 -2.79 -17.34
CA ASP A 70 12.84 -3.77 -18.12
C ASP A 70 12.42 -5.22 -17.81
N ARG A 71 12.16 -5.52 -16.53
CA ARG A 71 11.68 -6.84 -16.11
C ARG A 71 10.26 -7.11 -16.56
N LEU A 72 9.39 -6.10 -16.51
CA LEU A 72 8.04 -6.19 -17.05
C LEU A 72 8.10 -6.56 -18.53
N HIS A 73 8.90 -5.84 -19.33
CA HIS A 73 9.08 -6.15 -20.75
C HIS A 73 9.62 -7.56 -20.98
N THR A 74 10.63 -7.98 -20.23
CA THR A 74 11.26 -9.29 -20.40
C THR A 74 10.36 -10.45 -19.97
N CYS A 75 9.58 -10.28 -18.90
CA CYS A 75 8.80 -11.36 -18.31
C CYS A 75 7.38 -11.47 -18.89
N LEU A 76 6.70 -10.34 -19.09
CA LEU A 76 5.32 -10.31 -19.60
C LEU A 76 5.27 -10.17 -21.12
N GLU A 77 6.31 -9.65 -21.76
CA GLU A 77 6.34 -9.39 -23.21
C GLU A 77 5.07 -8.64 -23.69
N PRO A 78 4.66 -7.53 -23.04
CA PRO A 78 3.35 -6.92 -23.25
C PRO A 78 3.16 -6.47 -24.71
N SER A 79 1.94 -6.64 -25.24
CA SER A 79 1.60 -6.14 -26.58
C SER A 79 1.43 -4.62 -26.62
N ASN A 80 1.03 -4.03 -25.49
CA ASN A 80 1.01 -2.59 -25.28
C ASN A 80 1.10 -2.26 -23.79
N LEU A 81 1.59 -1.05 -23.48
CA LEU A 81 1.61 -0.49 -22.13
C LEU A 81 0.76 0.78 -22.07
N ALA A 82 0.01 0.92 -20.99
CA ALA A 82 -0.78 2.12 -20.72
C ALA A 82 -0.50 2.63 -19.30
N ASP A 83 -0.17 3.92 -19.18
CA ASP A 83 -0.06 4.57 -17.88
C ASP A 83 -1.46 4.80 -17.28
N LEU A 84 -1.70 4.19 -16.12
CA LEU A 84 -2.94 4.29 -15.37
C LEU A 84 -2.83 5.26 -14.19
N ALA A 85 -1.63 5.73 -13.82
CA ALA A 85 -1.46 6.56 -12.64
C ALA A 85 -2.33 7.83 -12.65
N PRO A 86 -2.44 8.61 -13.75
CA PRO A 86 -3.30 9.79 -13.80
C PRO A 86 -4.78 9.45 -13.66
N ALA A 87 -5.23 8.31 -14.23
CA ALA A 87 -6.62 7.88 -14.15
C ALA A 87 -6.98 7.44 -12.73
N SER A 88 -6.13 6.61 -12.11
CA SER A 88 -6.27 6.17 -10.73
C SER A 88 -6.24 7.34 -9.75
N MET A 89 -5.35 8.32 -9.95
CA MET A 89 -5.31 9.53 -9.13
C MET A 89 -6.64 10.30 -9.21
N ARG A 90 -7.15 10.55 -10.42
CA ARG A 90 -8.45 11.25 -10.59
C ARG A 90 -9.59 10.56 -9.85
N GLN A 91 -9.65 9.22 -9.90
CA GLN A 91 -10.64 8.45 -9.14
C GLN A 91 -10.46 8.65 -7.63
N ARG A 92 -9.21 8.58 -7.13
CA ARG A 92 -8.89 8.79 -5.71
C ARG A 92 -9.20 10.19 -5.20
N MET A 93 -9.39 11.21 -6.05
CA MET A 93 -9.69 12.56 -5.57
C MET A 93 -11.10 12.68 -4.98
N LEU A 94 -12.05 11.87 -5.44
CA LEU A 94 -13.40 11.83 -4.90
C LEU A 94 -13.48 10.75 -3.83
N LYS A 95 -13.76 11.15 -2.59
CA LYS A 95 -13.83 10.25 -1.45
C LYS A 95 -15.24 9.69 -1.28
N SER A 96 -15.33 8.39 -1.06
CA SER A 96 -16.56 7.74 -0.61
C SER A 96 -16.95 8.19 0.80
N GLU A 97 -18.20 7.95 1.19
CA GLU A 97 -18.67 8.23 2.56
C GLU A 97 -17.88 7.45 3.61
N ALA A 98 -17.52 6.20 3.31
CA ALA A 98 -16.69 5.37 4.18
C ALA A 98 -15.28 5.95 4.37
N GLU A 99 -14.64 6.43 3.29
CA GLU A 99 -13.34 7.11 3.38
C GLU A 99 -13.44 8.43 4.16
N ILE A 100 -14.49 9.23 3.95
CA ILE A 100 -14.70 10.47 4.69
C ILE A 100 -14.89 10.18 6.19
N ALA A 101 -15.63 9.13 6.54
CA ALA A 101 -15.80 8.70 7.92
C ALA A 101 -14.45 8.29 8.55
N LEU A 102 -13.62 7.54 7.82
CA LEU A 102 -12.29 7.16 8.27
C LEU A 102 -11.36 8.37 8.44
N ILE A 103 -11.40 9.33 7.50
CA ILE A 103 -10.62 10.58 7.59
C ILE A 103 -11.02 11.39 8.82
N ARG A 104 -12.32 11.54 9.10
CA ARG A 104 -12.81 12.23 10.31
C ARG A 104 -12.32 11.54 11.58
N ALA A 105 -12.40 10.21 11.63
CA ALA A 105 -11.89 9.46 12.76
C ALA A 105 -10.37 9.65 12.95
N GLY A 106 -9.60 9.69 11.85
CA GLY A 106 -8.18 9.99 11.89
C GLY A 106 -7.87 11.42 12.37
N ALA A 107 -8.69 12.40 11.98
CA ALA A 107 -8.55 13.78 12.45
C ALA A 107 -8.81 13.91 13.96
N GLU A 108 -9.84 13.24 14.48
CA GLU A 108 -10.13 13.20 15.92
C GLU A 108 -8.98 12.56 16.72
N ILE A 109 -8.34 11.52 16.19
CA ILE A 109 -7.14 10.92 16.81
C ILE A 109 -5.95 11.88 16.75
N ALA A 110 -5.77 12.62 15.65
CA ALA A 110 -4.73 13.63 15.56
C ALA A 110 -4.93 14.76 16.59
N ASP A 111 -6.18 15.15 16.88
CA ASP A 111 -6.49 16.10 17.95
C ASP A 111 -6.05 15.58 19.32
N ILE A 112 -6.29 14.30 19.63
CA ILE A 112 -5.80 13.65 20.86
C ILE A 112 -4.27 13.75 20.96
N GLY A 113 -3.57 13.42 19.87
CA GLY A 113 -2.11 13.57 19.79
C GLY A 113 -1.64 15.00 19.99
N GLY A 114 -2.34 15.98 19.38
CA GLY A 114 -2.05 17.40 19.53
C GLY A 114 -2.21 17.90 20.97
N TYR A 115 -3.26 17.47 21.68
CA TYR A 115 -3.43 17.80 23.10
C TYR A 115 -2.35 17.18 23.99
N ALA A 116 -1.94 15.93 23.71
CA ALA A 116 -0.85 15.27 24.44
C ALA A 116 0.50 15.98 24.23
N ILE A 117 0.82 16.34 22.98
CA ILE A 117 2.00 17.16 22.64
C ILE A 117 1.97 18.47 23.43
N ARG A 118 0.87 19.22 23.36
CA ARG A 118 0.72 20.50 24.05
C ARG A 118 0.94 20.36 25.56
N ALA A 119 0.41 19.30 26.17
CA ALA A 119 0.57 19.05 27.61
C ALA A 119 2.00 18.67 28.01
N ALA A 120 2.76 18.06 27.10
CA ALA A 120 4.14 17.64 27.36
C ALA A 120 5.17 18.78 27.25
N ILE A 121 4.81 19.92 26.64
CA ILE A 121 5.71 21.06 26.48
C ILE A 121 6.03 21.68 27.85
N LYS A 122 7.32 21.74 28.18
CA LYS A 122 7.87 22.42 29.35
C LYS A 122 9.33 22.80 29.10
N ASP A 123 9.84 23.75 29.88
CA ASP A 123 11.25 24.12 29.81
C ASP A 123 12.16 22.89 30.04
N GLN A 124 13.26 22.84 29.29
CA GLN A 124 14.22 21.73 29.28
C GLN A 124 13.69 20.37 28.79
N ALA A 125 12.44 20.27 28.29
CA ALA A 125 11.95 19.05 27.66
C ALA A 125 12.65 18.81 26.31
N ARG A 126 13.02 17.56 26.02
CA ARG A 126 13.56 17.19 24.70
C ARG A 126 12.43 17.10 23.69
N GLU A 127 12.68 17.52 22.46
CA GLU A 127 11.73 17.40 21.35
C GLU A 127 11.24 15.97 21.16
N LEU A 128 12.13 14.98 21.34
CA LEU A 128 11.79 13.57 21.25
C LEU A 128 10.76 13.13 22.30
N ASP A 129 10.87 13.63 23.55
CA ASP A 129 9.94 13.25 24.61
C ASP A 129 8.52 13.78 24.34
N ILE A 130 8.44 15.00 23.79
CA ILE A 130 7.18 15.61 23.38
C ILE A 130 6.57 14.85 22.19
N ALA A 131 7.39 14.48 21.19
CA ALA A 131 6.96 13.70 20.05
C ALA A 131 6.45 12.30 20.45
N MET A 132 7.13 11.63 21.38
CA MET A 132 6.72 10.34 21.93
C MET A 132 5.37 10.45 22.64
N ALA A 133 5.15 11.47 23.46
CA ALA A 133 3.87 11.67 24.14
C ALA A 133 2.69 11.78 23.15
N GLY A 134 2.88 12.51 22.05
CA GLY A 134 1.89 12.60 20.98
C GLY A 134 1.63 11.28 20.28
N ARG A 135 2.70 10.59 19.85
CA ARG A 135 2.60 9.29 19.17
C ARG A 135 1.90 8.26 20.05
N ASP A 136 2.34 8.10 21.29
CA ASP A 136 1.82 7.07 22.20
C ASP A 136 0.33 7.28 22.48
N ALA A 137 -0.09 8.54 22.66
CA ALA A 137 -1.51 8.88 22.81
C ALA A 137 -2.33 8.52 21.56
N MET A 138 -1.81 8.79 20.35
CA MET A 138 -2.47 8.42 19.10
C MET A 138 -2.53 6.90 18.91
N GLU A 139 -1.46 6.16 19.19
CA GLU A 139 -1.42 4.70 19.05
C GLU A 139 -2.44 4.01 19.97
N LEU A 140 -2.56 4.47 21.22
CA LEU A 140 -3.58 3.96 22.15
C LEU A 140 -5.00 4.25 21.66
N ALA A 141 -5.25 5.48 21.18
CA ALA A 141 -6.56 5.85 20.64
C ALA A 141 -6.92 5.08 19.36
N ILE A 142 -5.94 4.78 18.49
CA ILE A 142 -6.13 3.93 17.30
C ILE A 142 -6.55 2.51 17.73
N ALA A 143 -5.82 1.91 18.68
CA ALA A 143 -6.10 0.56 19.16
C ALA A 143 -7.47 0.43 19.83
N GLU A 144 -7.93 1.47 20.54
CA GLU A 144 -9.28 1.50 21.13
C GLU A 144 -10.37 1.64 20.07
N ARG A 145 -10.14 2.47 19.03
CA ARG A 145 -11.16 2.79 18.02
C ARG A 145 -11.27 1.77 16.90
N PHE A 146 -10.18 1.11 16.53
CA PHE A 146 -10.08 0.19 15.41
C PHE A 146 -9.44 -1.14 15.83
N PRO A 147 -10.18 -1.99 16.58
CA PRO A 147 -9.67 -3.28 17.05
C PRO A 147 -9.42 -4.29 15.92
#